data_AF-A0A1H9KBS2-F1
#
_entry.id   AF-A0A1H9KBS2-F1
#
_cell.length_a   1.000
_cell.length_b   1.000
_cell.length_c   1.000
_cell.angle_alpha   90.00
_cell.angle_beta   90.00
_cell.angle_gamma   90.00
#
_symmetry.space_group_name_H-M   'P 1'
#
loop_
_entity.id
_entity.type
_entity.pdbx_description
1 polymer ?
#
loop_
_entity_poly.entity_id
_entity_poly.type
_entity_poly.pdbx_seq_one_letter_code
_entity_poly.pdbx_strand_id
1 'polypeptide(L)' 'MARPKPWEVDDELWAVIAPLLPRVERRTRHPGRKRHPDRLVFQGILFVLHTGISWEHLPQELGFGSA' A
#
# COMPACT_ATOMS: atom_id res chain seq x y z
N MET A 1 -16.78 4.79 19.78
CA MET A 1 -15.84 4.07 18.90
C MET A 1 -15.01 5.11 18.17
N ALA A 2 -13.68 4.98 18.16
CA ALA A 2 -12.83 5.90 17.40
C ALA A 2 -13.06 5.68 15.91
N ARG A 3 -13.15 6.77 15.12
CA ARG A 3 -13.24 6.66 13.66
C ARG A 3 -11.91 6.07 13.15
N PRO A 4 -11.92 5.04 12.30
CA PRO A 4 -10.70 4.52 11.70
C PRO A 4 -9.98 5.63 10.94
N LYS A 5 -8.66 5.47 10.75
CA LYS A 5 -7.90 6.46 9.99
C LYS A 5 -8.43 6.48 8.55
N PRO A 6 -8.52 7.65 7.89
CA PRO A 6 -9.11 7.74 6.55
C PRO A 6 -8.38 6.92 5.47
N TRP A 7 -7.13 6.53 5.70
CA TRP A 7 -6.31 5.70 4.82
C TRP A 7 -6.26 4.23 5.25
N GLU A 8 -6.89 3.87 6.37
CA GLU A 8 -6.91 2.48 6.83
C GLU A 8 -7.73 1.63 5.86
N VAL A 9 -7.11 0.55 5.39
CA VAL A 9 -7.73 -0.40 4.47
C VAL A 9 -8.05 -1.64 5.27
N ASP A 10 -9.30 -1.78 5.72
CA ASP A 10 -9.78 -2.98 6.42
C ASP A 10 -9.96 -4.17 5.48
N ASP A 11 -10.35 -5.32 6.04
CA ASP A 11 -10.47 -6.57 5.28
C ASP A 11 -11.65 -6.55 4.29
N GLU A 12 -12.74 -5.86 4.62
CA GLU A 12 -13.91 -5.73 3.76
C GLU A 12 -13.59 -4.90 2.52
N LEU A 13 -12.96 -3.74 2.71
CA LEU A 13 -12.50 -2.92 1.60
C LEU A 13 -11.43 -3.66 0.78
N TRP A 14 -10.49 -4.33 1.44
CA TRP A 14 -9.45 -5.09 0.75
C TRP A 14 -10.02 -6.23 -0.10
N ALA A 15 -11.09 -6.90 0.35
CA ALA A 15 -11.76 -7.95 -0.42
C ALA A 15 -12.34 -7.44 -1.74
N VAL A 16 -12.74 -6.17 -1.81
CA VAL A 16 -13.21 -5.51 -3.03
C VAL A 16 -12.06 -5.08 -3.93
N ILE A 17 -10.99 -4.53 -3.35
CA ILE A 17 -9.86 -3.97 -4.11
C ILE A 17 -8.91 -5.05 -4.65
N ALA A 18 -8.56 -6.06 -3.84
CA ALA A 18 -7.54 -7.04 -4.19
C ALA A 18 -7.81 -7.80 -5.50
N PRO A 19 -9.05 -8.22 -5.84
CA PRO A 19 -9.34 -8.89 -7.11
C PRO A 19 -9.17 -8.01 -8.35
N LEU A 20 -9.19 -6.68 -8.19
CA LEU A 20 -9.04 -5.72 -9.28
C LEU A 20 -7.57 -5.51 -9.67
N LEU A 21 -6.64 -5.90 -8.80
CA LEU A 21 -5.21 -5.75 -9.03
C LEU A 21 -4.68 -6.89 -9.94
N PRO A 22 -3.79 -6.57 -10.89
CA PRO A 22 -3.19 -7.60 -11.72
C PRO A 22 -2.30 -8.53 -10.89
N ARG A 23 -2.39 -9.83 -11.15
CA ARG A 23 -1.45 -10.80 -10.58
C ARG A 23 -0.13 -10.72 -11.35
N VAL A 24 0.89 -10.16 -10.70
CA VAL A 24 2.24 -10.05 -11.27
C VAL A 24 3.08 -11.21 -10.76
N GLU A 25 3.41 -12.14 -11.65
CA GLU A 25 4.34 -13.22 -11.34
C GLU A 25 5.76 -12.69 -11.17
N ARG A 26 6.45 -13.22 -10.15
CA ARG A 26 7.84 -12.85 -9.88
C ARG A 26 8.73 -13.51 -10.94
N ARG A 27 9.55 -12.71 -11.62
CA ARG A 27 10.57 -13.22 -12.55
C ARG A 27 11.52 -14.18 -11.82
N THR A 28 11.86 -15.27 -12.47
CA THR A 28 12.84 -16.25 -11.94
C THR A 28 14.28 -15.77 -12.12
N ARG A 29 14.59 -15.21 -13.29
CA ARG A 29 15.92 -14.67 -13.60
C ARG A 29 15.97 -13.17 -13.34
N HIS A 30 16.99 -12.71 -12.60
CA HIS A 30 17.18 -11.31 -12.18
C HIS A 30 15.92 -10.67 -11.54
N PRO A 31 15.43 -11.22 -10.40
CA PRO A 31 14.11 -10.89 -9.84
C PRO A 31 13.96 -9.46 -9.28
N GLY A 32 15.04 -8.68 -9.16
CA GLY A 32 15.02 -7.37 -8.52
C GLY A 32 14.62 -7.40 -7.04
N ARG A 33 14.31 -6.23 -6.48
CA ARG A 33 13.81 -6.09 -5.09
C ARG A 33 12.42 -6.73 -5.00
N LYS A 34 12.16 -7.43 -3.88
CA LYS A 34 10.84 -8.03 -3.63
C LYS A 34 9.79 -6.92 -3.61
N ARG A 35 8.65 -7.15 -4.29
CA ARG A 35 7.51 -6.22 -4.26
C ARG A 35 7.00 -6.08 -2.83
N HIS A 36 6.70 -4.85 -2.44
CA HIS A 36 6.03 -4.55 -1.19
C HIS A 36 4.58 -5.09 -1.23
N PRO A 37 3.99 -5.55 -0.11
CA PRO A 37 2.60 -6.00 -0.10
C PRO A 37 1.64 -4.94 -0.66
N ASP A 38 0.81 -5.35 -1.62
CA ASP A 38 -0.06 -4.43 -2.39
C ASP A 38 -1.01 -3.64 -1.47
N ARG A 39 -1.55 -4.26 -0.39
CA ARG A 39 -2.41 -3.57 0.58
C ARG A 39 -1.72 -2.42 1.30
N LEU A 40 -0.45 -2.60 1.65
CA LEU A 40 0.33 -1.56 2.33
C LEU A 40 0.68 -0.42 1.38
N VAL A 41 0.99 -0.73 0.12
CA VAL A 41 1.22 0.29 -0.92
C VAL A 41 -0.06 1.08 -1.19
N PHE A 42 -1.21 0.40 -1.31
CA PHE A 42 -2.50 1.05 -1.51
C PHE A 42 -2.86 1.97 -0.34
N GLN A 43 -2.67 1.50 0.90
CA GLN A 43 -2.83 2.33 2.09
C GLN A 43 -1.87 3.54 2.11
N GLY A 44 -0.63 3.38 1.63
CA GLY A 44 0.31 4.50 1.43
C GLY A 44 -0.18 5.53 0.42
N ILE A 45 -0.76 5.08 -0.70
CA ILE A 45 -1.38 5.97 -1.70
C ILE A 45 -2.51 6.77 -1.06
N LEU A 46 -3.40 6.12 -0.31
CA LEU A 46 -4.49 6.81 0.41
C LEU A 46 -3.95 7.81 1.44
N PHE A 47 -2.90 7.45 2.18
CA PHE A 47 -2.26 8.35 3.14
C PHE A 47 -1.76 9.63 2.46
N VAL A 48 -1.03 9.49 1.36
CA VAL A 48 -0.48 10.61 0.58
C VAL A 48 -1.60 11.48 0.01
N LEU A 49 -2.63 10.88 -0.58
CA LEU A 49 -3.77 11.61 -1.12
C LEU A 49 -4.56 12.36 -0.03
N HIS A 50 -4.67 11.78 1.17
CA HIS A 50 -5.42 12.40 2.26
C HIS A 50 -4.64 13.52 2.98
N THR A 51 -3.33 13.38 3.10
CA THR A 51 -2.47 14.33 3.84
C THR A 51 -1.83 15.38 2.95
N GLY A 52 -1.75 15.15 1.63
CA GLY A 52 -1.15 16.06 0.67
C GLY A 52 0.39 16.12 0.71
N ILE A 53 1.04 15.22 1.45
CA ILE A 53 2.51 15.14 1.48
C ILE A 53 3.04 14.60 0.15
N SER A 54 4.31 14.85 -0.17
CA SER A 54 4.97 14.15 -1.27
C SER A 54 5.39 12.74 -0.85
N TRP A 55 5.65 11.87 -1.85
CA TRP A 55 6.03 10.49 -1.61
C TRP A 55 7.39 10.38 -0.90
N GLU A 56 8.33 11.30 -1.14
CA GLU A 56 9.62 11.31 -0.43
C GLU A 56 9.50 11.64 1.07
N HIS A 57 8.38 12.24 1.49
CA HIS A 57 8.12 12.58 2.89
C HIS A 57 7.28 11.52 3.63
N LEU A 58 6.99 10.38 2.99
CA LEU A 58 6.21 9.30 3.60
C LEU A 58 6.95 8.72 4.83
N PRO A 59 6.37 8.77 6.04
CA PRO A 59 7.05 8.26 7.23
C PRO A 59 7.32 6.75 7.13
N GLN A 60 8.59 6.36 7.27
CA GLN A 60 8.98 4.94 7.16
C GLN A 60 8.38 4.07 8.26
N GLU A 61 8.10 4.64 9.43
CA GLU A 61 7.51 3.95 10.59
C GLU A 61 6.12 3.38 10.30
N LEU A 62 5.42 3.91 9.28
CA LEU A 62 4.12 3.40 8.85
C LEU A 62 4.23 2.12 7.99
N GLY A 63 5.42 1.81 7.47
CA GLY A 63 5.66 0.60 6.67
C GLY A 63 4.88 0.54 5.35
N PHE A 64 4.46 1.68 4.80
CA PHE A 64 3.71 1.72 3.53
C PHE A 64 4.63 1.69 2.30
N GLY A 65 5.81 2.28 2.42
CA GLY A 65 6.82 2.37 1.36
C GLY A 65 7.86 1.25 1.46
N SER A 66 8.51 0.95 0.35
CA SER A 66 9.73 0.16 0.39
C SER A 66 10.86 1.00 1.00
N ALA A 67 11.47 0.51 2.08
CA ALA A 67 12.75 1.01 2.59
C ALA A 67 13.84 1.00 1.51
#